data_AF-A0A2K1EP81-F1
#
_entry.id   AF-A0A2K1EP81-F1
#
_cell.length_a   1.000
_cell.length_b   1.000
_cell.length_c   1.000
_cell.angle_alpha   90.00
_cell.angle_beta   90.00
_cell.angle_gamma   90.00
#
_symmetry.space_group_name_H-M   'P 1'
#
loop_
_entity.id
_entity.type
_entity.pdbx_description
1 polymer ?
#
loop_
_entity_poly.entity_id
_entity_poly.type
_entity_poly.pdbx_seq_one_letter_code
_entity_poly.pdbx_strand_id
1 'polypeptide(L)'
;MYKEERLPQNAKEGILFLLIISIISVNTIAPIIMGLERGFSKENYLETLKIIPFMWIIVVLLVRFWIELLVAQPIARFAMKKIHARQASQESV
;
A
#
# COMPACT_ATOMS: atom_id res chain seq x y z
N MET A 1 -15.26 35.91 -3.01
CA MET A 1 -14.14 34.98 -2.76
C MET A 1 -14.73 33.61 -2.53
N TYR A 2 -14.96 32.85 -3.60
CA TYR A 2 -15.46 31.48 -3.51
C TYR A 2 -14.29 30.60 -3.05
N LYS A 3 -14.38 30.07 -1.83
CA LYS A 3 -13.41 29.10 -1.33
C LYS A 3 -13.61 27.83 -2.15
N GLU A 4 -12.70 27.53 -3.06
CA GLU A 4 -12.71 26.24 -3.76
C GLU A 4 -12.47 25.12 -2.75
N GLU A 5 -13.46 24.24 -2.60
CA GLU A 5 -13.47 23.07 -1.72
C GLU A 5 -12.62 21.95 -2.31
N ARG A 6 -11.31 22.21 -2.47
CA ARG A 6 -10.41 21.39 -3.28
C ARG A 6 -9.08 21.23 -2.55
N LEU A 7 -8.95 20.09 -1.86
CA LEU A 7 -7.76 19.57 -1.16
C LEU A 7 -7.41 20.13 0.24
N PRO A 8 -6.86 19.28 1.13
CA PRO A 8 -6.47 19.65 2.49
C PRO A 8 -5.44 20.77 2.49
N GLN A 9 -5.73 21.87 3.18
CA GLN A 9 -4.89 23.07 3.16
C GLN A 9 -3.77 23.01 4.20
N ASN A 10 -3.84 22.06 5.13
CA ASN A 10 -2.89 21.92 6.22
C ASN A 10 -2.49 20.45 6.45
N ALA A 11 -1.31 20.22 7.02
CA ALA A 11 -0.81 18.88 7.33
C ALA A 11 -1.76 18.11 8.27
N LYS A 12 -2.41 18.81 9.21
CA LYS A 12 -3.41 18.22 10.12
C LYS A 12 -4.66 17.74 9.36
N GLU A 13 -5.15 18.53 8.41
CA GLU A 13 -6.29 18.18 7.55
C GLU A 13 -5.92 17.05 6.59
N GLY A 14 -4.69 17.04 6.06
CA GLY A 14 -4.19 15.97 5.22
C GLY A 14 -4.09 14.64 5.96
N ILE A 15 -3.60 14.64 7.21
CA ILE A 15 -3.55 13.44 8.06
C ILE A 15 -4.98 12.95 8.35
N LEU A 16 -5.89 13.84 8.71
CA LEU A 16 -7.29 13.49 8.98
C LEU A 16 -7.98 12.92 7.74
N PHE A 17 -7.80 13.56 6.59
CA PHE A 17 -8.31 13.10 5.31
C PHE A 17 -7.80 11.70 5.00
N LEU A 18 -6.48 11.49 5.01
CA LEU A 18 -5.84 10.19 4.76
C LEU A 18 -6.33 9.10 5.72
N LEU A 19 -6.52 9.43 7.00
CA LEU A 19 -6.99 8.48 8.00
C LEU A 19 -8.43 8.04 7.71
N ILE A 20 -9.31 8.97 7.33
CA ILE A 20 -10.70 8.67 6.96
C ILE A 20 -10.74 7.77 5.72
N ILE A 21 -10.05 8.13 4.63
CA ILE A 21 -10.06 7.32 3.40
C ILE A 21 -9.43 5.95 3.63
N SER A 22 -8.39 5.87 4.46
CA SER A 22 -7.76 4.59 4.84
C SER A 22 -8.77 3.66 5.53
N ILE A 23 -9.52 4.17 6.52
CA ILE A 23 -10.52 3.36 7.24
C ILE A 23 -11.64 2.91 6.29
N ILE A 24 -12.18 3.82 5.49
CA ILE A 24 -13.27 3.50 4.54
C ILE A 24 -12.79 2.49 3.50
N SER A 25 -11.59 2.68 2.95
CA SER A 25 -11.03 1.82 1.92
C SER A 25 -10.83 0.39 2.42
N VAL A 26 -10.22 0.21 3.60
CA VAL A 26 -10.02 -1.13 4.20
C VAL A 26 -11.37 -1.80 4.49
N ASN A 27 -12.33 -1.06 5.03
CA ASN A 27 -13.68 -1.57 5.31
C ASN A 27 -14.48 -1.90 4.04
N THR A 28 -14.13 -1.35 2.88
CA THR A 28 -14.84 -1.60 1.62
C THR A 28 -14.18 -2.71 0.80
N ILE A 29 -12.85 -2.68 0.71
CA ILE A 29 -12.09 -3.64 -0.11
C ILE A 29 -12.17 -5.06 0.49
N ALA A 30 -12.05 -5.20 1.82
CA ALA A 30 -12.04 -6.52 2.44
C ALA A 30 -13.37 -7.30 2.25
N PRO A 31 -14.56 -6.69 2.48
CA PRO A 31 -15.84 -7.35 2.18
C PRO A 31 -16.06 -7.59 0.69
N ILE A 32 -15.56 -6.73 -0.20
CA ILE A 32 -15.65 -6.97 -1.65
C ILE A 32 -14.82 -8.18 -2.05
N ILE A 33 -13.56 -8.28 -1.62
CA ILE A 33 -12.70 -9.43 -1.93
C ILE A 33 -13.34 -10.73 -1.40
N MET A 34 -13.77 -10.76 -0.13
CA MET A 34 -14.42 -11.95 0.42
C MET A 34 -15.77 -12.26 -0.24
N GLY A 35 -16.55 -11.24 -0.59
CA GLY A 35 -17.81 -11.39 -1.31
C GLY A 35 -17.61 -11.94 -2.73
N LEU A 36 -16.52 -11.58 -3.39
CA LEU A 36 -16.14 -12.12 -4.70
C LEU A 36 -15.57 -13.55 -4.62
N GLU A 37 -14.84 -13.89 -3.56
CA GLU A 37 -14.25 -15.24 -3.40
C GLU A 37 -15.24 -16.28 -2.84
N ARG A 38 -16.07 -15.90 -1.86
CA ARG A 38 -16.95 -16.84 -1.12
C ARG A 38 -18.44 -16.62 -1.40
N GLY A 39 -18.80 -15.51 -2.05
CA GLY A 39 -20.18 -15.11 -2.33
C GLY A 39 -20.77 -14.18 -1.25
N PHE A 40 -21.73 -13.34 -1.64
CA PHE A 40 -22.43 -12.41 -0.74
C PHE A 40 -23.54 -13.12 0.04
N SER A 41 -23.21 -13.71 1.19
CA SER A 41 -24.17 -14.27 2.14
C SER A 41 -23.97 -13.66 3.54
N LYS A 42 -25.04 -13.59 4.35
CA LYS A 42 -24.98 -13.07 5.73
C LYS A 42 -24.05 -13.90 6.62
N GLU A 43 -23.98 -15.20 6.39
CA GLU A 43 -23.08 -16.11 7.09
C GLU A 43 -21.61 -15.78 6.78
N ASN A 44 -21.28 -15.60 5.51
CA ASN A 44 -19.94 -15.19 5.09
C ASN A 44 -19.56 -13.82 5.66
N TYR A 45 -20.50 -12.89 5.80
CA TYR A 45 -20.22 -11.58 6.41
C TYR A 45 -19.85 -11.71 7.90
N LEU A 46 -20.53 -12.58 8.65
CA LEU A 46 -20.21 -12.84 10.05
C LEU A 46 -18.86 -13.57 10.21
N GLU A 47 -18.53 -14.49 9.30
CA GLU A 47 -17.20 -15.10 9.26
C GLU A 47 -16.12 -14.08 8.88
N THR A 48 -16.42 -13.20 7.93
CA THR A 48 -15.54 -12.10 7.50
C THR A 48 -15.19 -11.21 8.68
N LEU A 49 -16.18 -10.80 9.49
CA LEU A 49 -15.94 -9.97 10.68
C LEU A 49 -14.96 -10.60 11.68
N LYS A 50 -15.00 -11.92 11.86
CA LYS A 50 -14.06 -12.63 12.75
C LYS A 50 -12.66 -12.70 12.17
N ILE A 51 -12.54 -12.78 10.84
CA ILE A 51 -11.26 -12.97 10.16
C ILE A 51 -10.58 -11.66 9.77
N ILE A 52 -11.33 -10.55 9.69
CA ILE A 52 -10.84 -9.19 9.42
C ILE A 52 -9.60 -8.83 10.26
N PRO A 53 -9.55 -8.99 11.60
CA PRO A 53 -8.37 -8.59 12.37
C PRO A 53 -7.12 -9.40 12.02
N PHE A 54 -7.28 -10.70 11.71
CA PHE A 54 -6.18 -11.55 11.30
C PHE A 54 -5.73 -11.26 9.86
N MET A 55 -6.70 -11.10 8.96
CA MET A 55 -6.48 -10.76 7.56
C MET A 55 -5.81 -9.40 7.42
N TRP A 56 -6.17 -8.42 8.26
CA TRP A 56 -5.53 -7.11 8.29
C TRP A 56 -4.03 -7.22 8.57
N ILE A 57 -3.62 -8.02 9.56
CA ILE A 57 -2.19 -8.25 9.86
C ILE A 57 -1.48 -8.88 8.65
N ILE A 58 -2.08 -9.90 8.04
CA ILE A 58 -1.50 -10.57 6.86
C ILE A 58 -1.33 -9.58 5.70
N VAL A 59 -2.35 -8.77 5.40
CA VAL A 59 -2.32 -7.78 4.32
C VAL A 59 -1.27 -6.71 4.59
N VAL A 60 -1.18 -6.20 5.82
CA VAL A 60 -0.14 -5.22 6.20
C VAL A 60 1.26 -5.81 6.03
N LEU A 61 1.48 -7.06 6.44
CA LEU A 61 2.77 -7.73 6.25
C LEU A 61 3.09 -7.92 4.77
N LEU A 62 2.13 -8.37 3.96
CA LEU A 62 2.26 -8.52 2.51
C LEU A 62 2.61 -7.19 1.85
N VAL A 63 1.87 -6.12 2.14
CA VAL A 63 2.12 -4.79 1.57
C VAL A 63 3.50 -4.27 1.95
N ARG A 64 3.92 -4.43 3.23
CA ARG A 64 5.28 -4.04 3.65
C ARG A 64 6.35 -4.83 2.91
N PHE A 65 6.16 -6.15 2.77
CA PHE A 65 7.06 -7.00 2.01
C PHE A 65 7.14 -6.58 0.53
N TRP A 66 6.01 -6.28 -0.10
CA TRP A 66 5.98 -5.80 -1.48
C TRP A 66 6.66 -4.44 -1.63
N ILE A 67 6.49 -3.50 -0.70
CA ILE A 67 7.20 -2.21 -0.73
C ILE A 67 8.71 -2.45 -0.66
N GLU A 68 9.17 -3.30 0.26
CA GLU A 68 10.59 -3.59 0.40
C GLU A 68 11.15 -4.29 -0.85
N LEU A 69 10.40 -5.24 -1.42
CA LEU A 69 10.79 -5.92 -2.66
C LEU A 69 10.79 -4.96 -3.87
N LEU A 70 9.77 -4.14 -4.02
CA LEU A 70 9.56 -3.27 -5.18
C LEU A 70 10.39 -2.00 -5.13
N VAL A 71 10.84 -1.55 -3.95
CA VAL A 71 11.66 -0.34 -3.80
C VAL A 71 13.13 -0.69 -3.57
N ALA A 72 13.44 -1.62 -2.66
CA ALA A 72 14.83 -1.92 -2.33
C ALA A 72 15.55 -2.63 -3.49
N GLN A 73 14.90 -3.55 -4.20
CA GLN A 73 15.55 -4.24 -5.33
C GLN A 73 15.89 -3.34 -6.52
N PRO A 74 15.01 -2.47 -7.05
CA PRO A 74 15.39 -1.59 -8.15
C PRO A 74 16.46 -0.58 -7.74
N ILE A 75 16.47 -0.10 -6.49
CA ILE A 75 17.55 0.74 -5.97
C ILE A 75 18.87 -0.03 -5.96
N ALA A 76 18.88 -1.27 -5.48
CA ALA A 76 20.07 -2.12 -5.49
C ALA A 76 20.56 -2.40 -6.92
N ARG A 77 19.65 -2.66 -7.88
CA ARG A 77 20.01 -2.82 -9.30
C ARG A 77 20.57 -1.54 -9.91
N PHE A 78 20.05 -0.37 -9.55
CA PHE A 78 20.58 0.92 -9.99
C PHE A 78 21.99 1.17 -9.44
N ALA A 79 22.20 0.87 -8.16
CA ALA A 79 23.51 0.97 -7.53
C ALA A 79 24.54 0.05 -8.21
N MET A 80 24.20 -1.22 -8.44
CA MET A 80 25.08 -2.17 -9.13
C MET A 80 25.42 -1.73 -10.57
N LYS A 81 24.45 -1.24 -11.33
CA LYS A 81 24.70 -0.68 -12.68
C LYS A 81 25.68 0.49 -12.63
N LYS A 82 25.56 1.37 -11.63
CA LYS A 82 26.45 2.53 -11.47
C LYS A 82 27.88 2.11 -11.06
N ILE A 83 28.03 1.05 -10.27
CA ILE A 83 29.34 0.52 -9.85
C ILE A 83 30.06 -0.15 -11.03
N HIS A 84 29.37 -0.98 -11.81
CA HIS A 84 29.96 -1.63 -12.99
C HIS A 84 30.39 -0.60 -14.05
N ALA A 85 29.60 0.44 -14.27
CA ALA A 85 29.95 1.51 -15.21
C ALA A 85 31.22 2.29 -14.79
N ARG A 86 31.52 2.36 -13.48
CA ARG A 86 32.74 3.01 -12.97
C ARG A 86 33.97 2.10 -13.03
N GLN A 87 33.81 0.80 -12.85
CA GLN A 87 34.92 -0.16 -12.96
C GLN A 87 35.38 -0.29 -14.42
N ALA A 88 34.45 -0.33 -15.38
CA ALA A 88 34.80 -0.37 -16.81
C ALA A 88 35.61 0.85 -17.30
N SER A 89 35.48 2.02 -16.66
CA SER A 89 36.28 3.21 -17.00
C SER A 89 37.63 3.28 -16.28
N GLN A 90 37.82 2.53 -15.19
CA GLN A 90 39.08 2.50 -14.44
C GLN A 90 40.01 1.37 -14.92
N GLU A 91 39.47 0.31 -15.52
CA GLU A 91 40.25 -0.82 -16.02
C GLU A 91 40.84 -0.57 -17.42
N SER A 92 40.44 0.51 -18.10
CA SER A 92 40.93 0.92 -19.42
C SER A 92 41.96 2.08 -19.39
N VAL A 93 42.53 2.39 -18.23
CA VAL A 93 43.60 3.40 -18.03
C VAL A 93 44.80 2.73 -17.40
#